data_AF-I0GPT6-F1
#
_entry.id   AF-I0GPT6-F1
#
_cell.length_a   1.000
_cell.length_b   1.000
_cell.length_c   1.000
_cell.angle_alpha   90.00
_cell.angle_beta   90.00
_cell.angle_gamma   90.00
#
_symmetry.space_group_name_H-M   'P 1'
#
loop_
_entity.id
_entity.type
_entity.pdbx_description
1 polymer ?
#
loop_
_entity_poly.entity_id
_entity_poly.type
_entity_poly.pdbx_seq_one_letter_code
_entity_poly.pdbx_strand_id
1 'polypeptide(L)'
;MFKNAISAYATPVRVYELCRLAEKGNCTRDEAKKKFCPLPTDGDMLAPVIRVAIELELLEDNRNEIVLTDTARSGLALTSMKKFRCWCNARALRESEDLFGRISAVMLRIYDSHETREMVGENFTTSQRFRNYLANHVNMEHIPDNMRGWRFWASFLGLGLVHEAENGFSFLPNMYVFLSDAIQNAKLDAGDYTMTEFLDILQPFLTVALPIEGEGRKFCLGMANGLRSLHDRGKIVGRHMPDAKEYWELPEMTGHTMPSTISHISLPGGVA
;
A
#
# COMPACT_ATOMS: atom_id res chain seq x y z
N MET A 1 3.46 -11.61 -1.35
CA MET A 1 3.13 -10.91 -2.60
C MET A 1 4.45 -10.39 -3.14
N PHE A 2 4.66 -10.28 -4.45
CA PHE A 2 5.79 -9.48 -4.94
C PHE A 2 7.23 -9.95 -4.66
N LYS A 3 7.48 -11.00 -3.85
CA LYS A 3 8.81 -11.37 -3.30
C LYS A 3 10.01 -11.12 -4.22
N ASN A 4 9.92 -11.60 -5.46
CA ASN A 4 10.99 -11.45 -6.44
C ASN A 4 10.58 -10.66 -7.71
N ALA A 5 9.27 -10.55 -8.00
CA ALA A 5 8.78 -9.89 -9.20
C ALA A 5 7.32 -9.43 -9.06
N ILE A 6 7.03 -8.26 -9.62
CA ILE A 6 5.74 -7.60 -9.62
C ILE A 6 5.18 -7.60 -11.05
N SER A 7 4.20 -8.45 -11.31
CA SER A 7 3.60 -8.57 -12.64
C SER A 7 2.56 -7.48 -12.89
N ALA A 8 2.67 -6.78 -14.01
CA ALA A 8 1.62 -5.87 -14.49
C ALA A 8 0.30 -6.58 -14.85
N TYR A 9 0.31 -7.91 -15.01
CA TYR A 9 -0.88 -8.70 -15.27
C TYR A 9 -1.67 -9.05 -14.02
N ALA A 10 -1.05 -9.04 -12.84
CA ALA A 10 -1.70 -9.38 -11.58
C ALA A 10 -2.29 -8.12 -10.93
N THR A 11 -3.18 -7.41 -11.61
CA THR A 11 -3.78 -6.17 -11.07
C THR A 11 -4.80 -6.47 -9.97
N PRO A 12 -5.08 -5.52 -9.05
CA PRO A 12 -6.11 -5.69 -8.03
C PRO A 12 -7.47 -6.10 -8.59
N VAL A 13 -7.89 -5.50 -9.71
CA VAL A 13 -9.15 -5.84 -10.38
C VAL A 13 -9.13 -7.29 -10.87
N ARG A 14 -8.04 -7.74 -11.50
CA ARG A 14 -7.93 -9.12 -11.98
C ARG A 14 -7.95 -10.14 -10.84
N VAL A 15 -7.30 -9.83 -9.71
CA VAL A 15 -7.34 -10.67 -8.52
C VAL A 15 -8.75 -10.71 -7.92
N TYR A 16 -9.41 -9.56 -7.81
CA TYR A 16 -10.79 -9.48 -7.36
C TYR A 16 -11.73 -10.30 -8.23
N GLU A 17 -11.66 -10.15 -9.56
CA GLU A 17 -12.49 -10.91 -10.50
C GLU A 17 -12.24 -12.42 -10.44
N LEU A 18 -10.99 -12.85 -10.23
CA LEU A 18 -10.67 -14.26 -10.02
C LEU A 18 -11.35 -14.80 -8.74
N CYS A 19 -11.32 -14.02 -7.67
CA CYS A 19 -11.98 -14.39 -6.41
C CYS A 19 -13.51 -14.40 -6.55
N ARG A 20 -14.09 -13.42 -7.25
CA ARG A 20 -15.53 -13.36 -7.57
C ARG A 20 -15.98 -14.52 -8.46
N LEU A 21 -15.10 -15.01 -9.34
CA LEU A 21 -15.35 -16.20 -10.14
C LEU A 21 -15.40 -17.44 -9.24
N ALA A 22 -14.44 -17.59 -8.32
CA ALA A 22 -14.39 -18.69 -7.36
C ALA A 22 -15.57 -18.69 -6.37
N GLU A 23 -16.09 -17.51 -6.02
CA GLU A 23 -17.27 -17.35 -5.15
C GLU A 23 -18.53 -18.00 -5.74
N LYS A 24 -18.65 -18.03 -7.08
CA LYS A 24 -19.81 -18.61 -7.78
C LYS A 24 -19.83 -20.15 -7.79
N GLY A 25 -18.81 -20.80 -7.25
CA GLY A 25 -18.68 -22.27 -7.20
C GLY A 25 -17.68 -22.83 -8.22
N ASN A 26 -17.33 -24.11 -8.03
CA ASN A 26 -16.30 -24.91 -8.73
C ASN A 26 -15.80 -24.29 -10.04
N CYS A 27 -14.66 -23.60 -9.97
CA CYS A 27 -13.96 -23.08 -11.14
C CYS A 27 -12.63 -23.81 -11.28
N THR A 28 -12.46 -24.48 -12.41
CA THR A 28 -11.17 -25.10 -12.77
C THR A 28 -10.19 -24.02 -13.25
N ARG A 29 -8.88 -24.31 -13.14
CA ARG A 29 -7.85 -23.42 -13.68
C ARG A 29 -7.98 -23.21 -15.19
N ASP A 30 -8.45 -24.20 -15.94
CA ASP A 30 -8.66 -24.09 -17.39
C ASP A 30 -9.79 -23.13 -17.75
N GLU A 31 -10.90 -23.17 -16.99
CA GLU A 31 -12.02 -22.23 -17.17
C GLU A 31 -11.60 -20.81 -16.82
N ALA A 32 -10.86 -20.63 -15.73
CA ALA A 32 -10.27 -19.34 -15.38
C ALA A 32 -9.32 -18.86 -16.49
N LYS A 33 -8.50 -19.76 -17.05
CA LYS A 33 -7.52 -19.41 -18.10
C LYS A 33 -8.21 -18.89 -19.35
N LYS A 34 -9.30 -19.54 -19.79
CA LYS A 34 -10.10 -19.07 -20.94
C LYS A 34 -10.69 -17.67 -20.75
N LYS A 35 -10.99 -17.27 -19.51
CA LYS A 35 -11.51 -15.92 -19.19
C LYS A 35 -10.41 -14.86 -19.12
N PHE A 36 -9.26 -15.19 -18.56
CA PHE A 36 -8.15 -14.26 -18.34
C PHE A 36 -7.18 -14.14 -19.53
N CYS A 37 -7.12 -15.16 -20.38
CA CYS A 37 -6.30 -15.26 -21.59
C CYS A 37 -7.21 -15.65 -22.78
N PRO A 38 -8.06 -14.73 -23.29
CA PRO A 38 -9.00 -15.06 -24.36
C PRO A 38 -8.32 -15.34 -25.71
N LEU A 39 -7.08 -14.85 -25.94
CA LEU A 39 -6.39 -15.03 -27.21
C LEU A 39 -5.31 -16.13 -27.10
N PRO A 40 -5.10 -16.95 -28.16
CA PRO A 40 -4.04 -17.96 -28.17
C PRO A 40 -2.62 -17.39 -28.04
N THR A 41 -2.44 -16.11 -28.40
CA THR A 41 -1.18 -15.37 -28.28
C THR A 41 -0.94 -14.80 -26.89
N ASP A 42 -1.95 -14.84 -26.02
CA ASP A 42 -1.80 -14.37 -24.66
C ASP A 42 -0.82 -15.29 -23.91
N GLY A 43 0.22 -14.69 -23.33
CA GLY A 43 1.07 -15.38 -22.37
C GLY A 43 0.25 -15.83 -21.15
N ASP A 44 0.89 -16.56 -20.23
CA ASP A 44 0.24 -16.98 -18.99
C ASP A 44 0.00 -15.79 -18.05
N MET A 45 -1.12 -15.10 -18.26
CA MET A 45 -1.58 -13.99 -17.41
C MET A 45 -2.26 -14.47 -16.13
N LEU A 46 -2.74 -15.71 -16.09
CA LEU A 46 -3.49 -16.24 -14.96
C LEU A 46 -2.57 -16.63 -13.80
N ALA A 47 -1.44 -17.29 -14.07
CA ALA A 47 -0.54 -17.74 -13.01
C ALA A 47 -0.07 -16.60 -12.06
N PRO A 48 0.29 -15.39 -12.56
CA PRO A 48 0.55 -14.25 -11.68
C PRO A 48 -0.64 -13.83 -10.82
N VAL A 49 -1.86 -13.89 -11.34
CA VAL A 49 -3.09 -13.50 -10.61
C VAL A 49 -3.38 -14.52 -9.50
N ILE A 50 -3.29 -15.83 -9.79
CA ILE A 50 -3.47 -16.90 -8.79
C ILE A 50 -2.44 -16.75 -7.67
N ARG A 51 -1.16 -16.58 -8.03
CA ARG A 51 -0.08 -16.43 -7.05
C ARG A 51 -0.36 -15.29 -6.08
N VAL A 52 -0.72 -14.11 -6.61
CA VAL A 52 -1.04 -12.95 -5.78
C VAL A 52 -2.26 -13.18 -4.89
N ALA A 53 -3.28 -13.87 -5.40
CA ALA A 53 -4.47 -14.20 -4.62
C ALA A 53 -4.16 -15.17 -3.45
N ILE A 54 -3.29 -16.16 -3.68
CA ILE A 54 -2.80 -17.07 -2.63
C ILE A 54 -1.97 -16.29 -1.59
N GLU A 55 -1.08 -15.41 -2.05
CA GLU A 55 -0.26 -14.57 -1.16
C GLU A 55 -1.08 -13.58 -0.32
N LEU A 56 -2.30 -13.24 -0.74
CA LEU A 56 -3.29 -12.46 0.01
C LEU A 56 -4.21 -13.31 0.88
N GLU A 57 -3.96 -14.61 0.98
CA GLU A 57 -4.78 -15.57 1.70
C GLU A 57 -6.25 -15.57 1.19
N LEU A 58 -6.48 -15.20 -0.07
CA LEU A 58 -7.80 -15.20 -0.70
C LEU A 58 -8.14 -16.57 -1.29
N LEU A 59 -7.12 -17.22 -1.87
CA LEU A 59 -7.24 -18.56 -2.46
C LEU A 59 -6.38 -19.58 -1.72
N GLU A 60 -6.82 -20.83 -1.76
CA GLU A 60 -6.02 -21.97 -1.37
C GLU A 60 -5.02 -22.35 -2.47
N ASP A 61 -3.90 -22.95 -2.08
CA ASP A 61 -2.98 -23.55 -3.03
C ASP A 61 -3.50 -24.92 -3.50
N ASN A 62 -4.34 -24.90 -4.53
CA ASN A 62 -4.89 -26.09 -5.17
C ASN A 62 -4.45 -26.16 -6.63
N ARG A 63 -3.90 -27.32 -7.05
CA ARG A 63 -3.28 -27.49 -8.38
C ARG A 63 -4.26 -27.41 -9.55
N ASN A 64 -5.54 -27.75 -9.35
CA ASN A 64 -6.50 -27.90 -10.44
C ASN A 64 -7.67 -26.92 -10.34
N GLU A 65 -7.97 -26.43 -9.14
CA GLU A 65 -9.16 -25.63 -8.86
C GLU A 65 -8.79 -24.24 -8.31
N ILE A 66 -9.68 -23.29 -8.52
CA ILE A 66 -9.63 -21.96 -7.91
C ILE A 66 -10.59 -21.98 -6.72
N VAL A 67 -10.04 -22.16 -5.52
CA VAL A 67 -10.82 -22.31 -4.28
C VAL A 67 -10.56 -21.14 -3.36
N LEU A 68 -11.62 -20.43 -2.94
CA LEU A 68 -11.53 -19.42 -1.90
C LEU A 68 -11.22 -20.07 -0.55
N THR A 69 -10.33 -19.45 0.23
CA THR A 69 -10.16 -19.81 1.63
C THR A 69 -11.47 -19.59 2.40
N ASP A 70 -11.67 -20.35 3.49
CA ASP A 70 -12.84 -20.19 4.36
C ASP A 70 -12.99 -18.74 4.84
N THR A 71 -11.89 -18.12 5.25
CA THR A 71 -11.86 -16.73 5.72
C THR A 71 -12.26 -15.76 4.61
N ALA A 72 -11.83 -15.96 3.36
CA ALA A 72 -12.21 -15.08 2.26
C ALA A 72 -13.69 -15.26 1.89
N ARG A 73 -14.21 -16.49 1.98
CA ARG A 73 -15.61 -16.83 1.72
C ARG A 73 -16.55 -16.24 2.78
N SER A 74 -16.18 -16.28 4.05
CA SER A 74 -16.99 -15.73 5.15
C SER A 74 -16.74 -14.24 5.42
N GLY A 75 -15.59 -13.72 5.03
CA GLY A 75 -15.01 -12.46 5.53
C GLY A 75 -15.50 -11.17 4.88
N LEU A 76 -16.56 -11.20 4.08
CA LEU A 76 -17.10 -10.04 3.33
C LEU A 76 -16.09 -9.34 2.41
N ALA A 77 -14.88 -9.88 2.22
CA ALA A 77 -13.80 -9.28 1.45
C ALA A 77 -14.24 -8.97 0.00
N LEU A 78 -15.09 -9.82 -0.56
CA LEU A 78 -15.55 -9.75 -1.94
C LEU A 78 -16.88 -9.01 -2.13
N THR A 79 -17.39 -8.32 -1.10
CA THR A 79 -18.67 -7.59 -1.18
C THR A 79 -18.54 -6.24 -1.89
N SER A 80 -17.35 -5.66 -1.90
CA SER A 80 -17.05 -4.41 -2.61
C SER A 80 -15.55 -4.25 -2.79
N MET A 81 -15.14 -3.41 -3.75
CA MET A 81 -13.73 -3.04 -3.94
C MET A 81 -13.12 -2.39 -2.68
N LYS A 82 -13.92 -1.68 -1.88
CA LYS A 82 -13.48 -1.11 -0.60
C LYS A 82 -13.15 -2.22 0.40
N LYS A 83 -14.04 -3.18 0.61
CA LYS A 83 -13.80 -4.31 1.53
C LYS A 83 -12.63 -5.18 1.07
N PHE A 84 -12.50 -5.36 -0.25
CA PHE A 84 -11.37 -6.04 -0.85
C PHE A 84 -10.05 -5.31 -0.57
N ARG A 85 -10.03 -3.98 -0.73
CA ARG A 85 -8.86 -3.17 -0.40
C ARG A 85 -8.49 -3.26 1.08
N CYS A 86 -9.46 -3.14 2.00
CA CYS A 86 -9.21 -3.30 3.43
C CYS A 86 -8.58 -4.67 3.73
N TRP A 87 -9.10 -5.74 3.12
CA TRP A 87 -8.55 -7.09 3.24
C TRP A 87 -7.09 -7.16 2.77
N CYS A 88 -6.80 -6.58 1.61
CA CYS A 88 -5.46 -6.53 1.04
C CYS A 88 -4.51 -5.70 1.93
N ASN A 89 -4.93 -4.52 2.40
CA ASN A 89 -4.13 -3.67 3.29
C ASN A 89 -3.80 -4.36 4.61
N ALA A 90 -4.64 -5.27 5.08
CA ALA A 90 -4.34 -6.07 6.26
C ALA A 90 -3.19 -7.08 6.07
N ARG A 91 -2.73 -7.31 4.83
CA ARG A 91 -1.83 -8.42 4.45
C ARG A 91 -0.65 -8.01 3.57
N ALA A 92 -0.87 -7.14 2.59
CA ALA A 92 0.06 -6.83 1.51
C ALA A 92 1.38 -6.20 1.99
N LEU A 93 1.37 -5.57 3.17
CA LEU A 93 2.52 -4.90 3.78
C LEU A 93 2.87 -5.47 5.15
N ARG A 94 2.55 -6.73 5.43
CA ARG A 94 3.04 -7.40 6.65
C ARG A 94 4.54 -7.69 6.59
N GLU A 95 5.06 -7.93 5.39
CA GLU A 95 6.45 -8.29 5.13
C GLU A 95 7.16 -7.12 4.42
N SER A 96 7.92 -6.29 5.16
CA SER A 96 8.65 -5.15 4.60
C SER A 96 9.75 -5.54 3.62
N GLU A 97 10.28 -6.76 3.77
CA GLU A 97 11.44 -7.26 3.03
C GLU A 97 11.09 -7.79 1.63
N ASP A 98 9.81 -7.98 1.33
CA ASP A 98 9.41 -8.32 -0.03
C ASP A 98 9.65 -7.14 -0.98
N LEU A 99 9.79 -7.42 -2.28
CA LEU A 99 10.11 -6.39 -3.25
C LEU A 99 9.11 -5.21 -3.26
N PHE A 100 7.82 -5.48 -3.08
CA PHE A 100 6.83 -4.41 -3.08
C PHE A 100 6.92 -3.59 -1.81
N GLY A 101 7.20 -4.22 -0.67
CA GLY A 101 7.49 -3.55 0.57
C GLY A 101 8.67 -2.60 0.41
N ARG A 102 9.79 -3.09 -0.13
CA ARG A 102 11.01 -2.32 -0.38
C ARG A 102 10.81 -1.18 -1.37
N ILE A 103 10.17 -1.43 -2.52
CA ILE A 103 9.82 -0.36 -3.47
C ILE A 103 8.90 0.66 -2.80
N SER A 104 7.85 0.22 -2.09
CA SER A 104 6.90 1.13 -1.46
C SER A 104 7.55 2.00 -0.40
N ALA A 105 8.45 1.44 0.43
CA ALA A 105 9.20 2.19 1.43
C ALA A 105 10.02 3.31 0.79
N VAL A 106 10.73 3.01 -0.32
CA VAL A 106 11.47 4.03 -1.09
C VAL A 106 10.54 5.09 -1.67
N MET A 107 9.44 4.66 -2.31
CA MET A 107 8.49 5.56 -2.96
C MET A 107 7.77 6.48 -1.98
N LEU A 108 7.49 6.03 -0.76
CA LEU A 108 6.88 6.85 0.31
C LEU A 108 7.82 7.93 0.86
N ARG A 109 9.13 7.75 0.65
CA ARG A 109 10.24 8.61 1.12
C ARG A 109 10.90 9.41 -0.01
N ILE A 110 10.39 9.30 -1.24
CA ILE A 110 11.07 9.75 -2.45
C ILE A 110 11.32 11.27 -2.53
N TYR A 111 10.90 12.07 -1.54
CA TYR A 111 11.17 13.50 -1.44
C TYR A 111 11.66 13.94 -0.06
N ASP A 112 12.11 12.98 0.77
CA ASP A 112 12.55 13.26 2.14
C ASP A 112 13.96 13.87 2.16
N SER A 113 14.83 13.51 1.19
CA SER A 113 16.21 13.98 1.10
C SER A 113 16.43 15.06 0.03
N HIS A 114 17.50 15.82 0.14
CA HIS A 114 17.85 16.83 -0.87
C HIS A 114 18.04 16.21 -2.27
N GLU A 115 18.75 15.08 -2.36
CA GLU A 115 18.97 14.34 -3.61
C GLU A 115 17.65 13.92 -4.27
N THR A 116 16.66 13.54 -3.46
CA THR A 116 15.41 12.97 -3.94
C THR A 116 14.34 14.02 -4.23
N ARG A 117 14.38 15.18 -3.56
CA ARG A 117 13.55 16.35 -3.88
C ARG A 117 13.74 16.90 -5.28
N GLU A 118 14.92 16.75 -5.86
CA GLU A 118 15.15 17.14 -7.26
C GLU A 118 14.45 16.21 -8.25
N MET A 119 14.06 15.00 -7.81
CA MET A 119 13.33 14.02 -8.63
C MET A 119 11.80 14.20 -8.55
N VAL A 120 11.30 15.31 -7.96
CA VAL A 120 9.86 15.61 -7.91
C VAL A 120 9.30 15.73 -9.32
N GLY A 121 8.23 14.97 -9.58
CA GLY A 121 7.58 14.94 -10.89
C GLY A 121 8.33 14.13 -11.96
N GLU A 122 9.51 13.60 -11.66
CA GLU A 122 10.20 12.69 -12.57
C GLU A 122 9.44 11.38 -12.76
N ASN A 123 9.67 10.78 -13.93
CA ASN A 123 9.00 9.57 -14.34
C ASN A 123 9.70 8.32 -13.81
N PHE A 124 9.05 7.54 -12.95
CA PHE A 124 9.68 6.38 -12.35
C PHE A 124 9.89 5.19 -13.30
N THR A 125 9.31 5.23 -14.51
CA THR A 125 9.49 4.18 -15.53
C THR A 125 10.47 4.55 -16.63
N THR A 126 10.64 5.84 -16.93
CA THR A 126 11.49 6.30 -18.05
C THR A 126 12.71 7.09 -17.61
N SER A 127 12.66 7.81 -16.47
CA SER A 127 13.84 8.53 -15.96
C SER A 127 14.97 7.55 -15.64
N GLN A 128 16.15 7.78 -16.20
CA GLN A 128 17.34 6.99 -15.89
C GLN A 128 17.83 7.25 -14.47
N ARG A 129 17.78 8.52 -14.02
CA ARG A 129 18.16 8.92 -12.66
C ARG A 129 17.30 8.18 -11.64
N PHE A 130 15.98 8.21 -11.81
CA PHE A 130 15.04 7.53 -10.93
C PHE A 130 15.24 6.03 -10.91
N ARG A 131 15.42 5.41 -12.09
CA ARG A 131 15.64 3.96 -12.19
C ARG A 131 16.94 3.53 -11.52
N ASN A 132 18.02 4.28 -11.69
CA ASN A 132 19.30 4.01 -11.04
C ASN A 132 19.18 4.16 -9.51
N TYR A 133 18.52 5.24 -9.06
CA TYR A 133 18.26 5.46 -7.64
C TYR A 133 17.49 4.26 -7.05
N LEU A 134 16.36 3.89 -7.66
CA LEU A 134 15.55 2.79 -7.17
C LEU A 134 16.29 1.45 -7.22
N ALA A 135 16.99 1.14 -8.32
CA ALA A 135 17.77 -0.08 -8.46
C ALA A 135 18.81 -0.25 -7.35
N ASN A 136 19.50 0.83 -6.98
CA ASN A 136 20.48 0.83 -5.89
C ASN A 136 19.83 0.60 -4.52
N HIS A 137 18.67 1.22 -4.27
CA HIS A 137 17.99 1.14 -2.97
C HIS A 137 17.23 -0.17 -2.77
N VAL A 138 16.74 -0.79 -3.85
CA VAL A 138 16.06 -2.09 -3.80
C VAL A 138 16.92 -3.26 -4.29
N ASN A 139 18.21 -3.04 -4.56
CA ASN A 139 19.17 -4.04 -5.05
C ASN A 139 18.56 -4.95 -6.13
N MET A 140 18.09 -4.35 -7.23
CA MET A 140 17.33 -5.08 -8.24
C MET A 140 17.59 -4.64 -9.68
N GLU A 141 17.48 -5.63 -10.57
CA GLU A 141 17.39 -5.47 -12.02
C GLU A 141 15.92 -5.38 -12.49
N HIS A 142 15.68 -4.97 -13.75
CA HIS A 142 14.34 -4.89 -14.37
C HIS A 142 13.32 -4.00 -13.65
N ILE A 143 13.76 -2.84 -13.16
CA ILE A 143 12.90 -1.84 -12.49
C ILE A 143 11.64 -1.44 -13.29
N PRO A 144 11.68 -1.18 -14.63
CA PRO A 144 10.50 -0.68 -15.34
C PRO A 144 9.27 -1.59 -15.28
N ASP A 145 9.44 -2.90 -15.46
CA ASP A 145 8.30 -3.84 -15.47
C ASP A 145 7.73 -4.05 -14.07
N ASN A 146 8.61 -4.11 -13.07
CA ASN A 146 8.19 -4.16 -11.67
C ASN A 146 7.43 -2.89 -11.27
N MET A 147 7.92 -1.72 -11.67
CA MET A 147 7.25 -0.44 -11.39
C MET A 147 5.90 -0.31 -12.10
N ARG A 148 5.80 -0.84 -13.33
CA ARG A 148 4.51 -0.97 -14.00
C ARG A 148 3.54 -1.81 -13.15
N GLY A 149 3.93 -2.98 -12.68
CA GLY A 149 3.05 -3.76 -11.82
C GLY A 149 2.75 -3.10 -10.47
N TRP A 150 3.76 -2.50 -9.84
CA TRP A 150 3.67 -1.84 -8.54
C TRP A 150 2.63 -0.71 -8.54
N ARG A 151 2.60 0.10 -9.61
CA ARG A 151 1.71 1.28 -9.71
C ARG A 151 0.24 0.95 -9.49
N PHE A 152 -0.22 -0.22 -9.98
CA PHE A 152 -1.60 -0.65 -9.82
C PHE A 152 -1.94 -0.95 -8.36
N TRP A 153 -1.04 -1.64 -7.67
CA TRP A 153 -1.22 -2.00 -6.27
C TRP A 153 -1.01 -0.80 -5.35
N ALA A 154 0.03 0.01 -5.55
CA ALA A 154 0.28 1.19 -4.74
C ALA A 154 -0.90 2.17 -4.76
N SER A 155 -1.47 2.41 -5.96
CA SER A 155 -2.65 3.26 -6.11
C SER A 155 -3.90 2.64 -5.47
N PHE A 156 -4.12 1.34 -5.67
CA PHE A 156 -5.28 0.64 -5.13
C PHE A 156 -5.25 0.56 -3.60
N LEU A 157 -4.11 0.20 -3.01
CA LEU A 157 -3.89 0.11 -1.57
C LEU A 157 -3.91 1.48 -0.88
N GLY A 158 -3.67 2.55 -1.65
CA GLY A 158 -3.78 3.92 -1.16
C GLY A 158 -2.50 4.47 -0.56
N LEU A 159 -1.35 4.08 -1.12
CA LEU A 159 -0.02 4.57 -0.72
C LEU A 159 0.29 5.96 -1.30
N GLY A 160 -0.40 6.34 -2.36
CA GLY A 160 -0.28 7.65 -3.00
C GLY A 160 -1.01 7.68 -4.33
N LEU A 161 -0.86 8.81 -5.03
CA LEU A 161 -1.42 9.02 -6.36
C LEU A 161 -0.35 8.71 -7.41
N VAL A 162 -0.65 7.80 -8.33
CA VAL A 162 0.13 7.67 -9.57
C VAL A 162 -0.53 8.54 -10.64
N HIS A 163 0.24 9.45 -11.23
CA HIS A 163 -0.20 10.26 -12.36
C HIS A 163 0.44 9.74 -13.64
N GLU A 164 -0.39 9.47 -14.64
CA GLU A 164 0.05 9.08 -15.98
C GLU A 164 0.12 10.33 -16.86
N ALA A 165 1.29 10.56 -17.44
CA ALA A 165 1.56 11.60 -18.43
C ALA A 165 2.07 10.94 -19.73
N GLU A 166 2.15 11.71 -20.82
CA GLU A 166 2.47 11.22 -22.17
C GLU A 166 3.71 10.31 -22.24
N ASN A 167 4.69 10.52 -21.35
CA ASN A 167 5.96 9.78 -21.34
C ASN A 167 6.14 8.86 -20.13
N GLY A 168 5.07 8.52 -19.40
CA GLY A 168 5.00 7.48 -18.34
C GLY A 168 4.39 7.97 -17.01
N PHE A 169 4.95 7.59 -15.86
CA PHE A 169 4.29 7.72 -14.56
C PHE A 169 5.09 8.51 -13.51
N SER A 170 4.44 9.43 -12.81
CA SER A 170 4.94 10.09 -11.60
C SER A 170 4.12 9.67 -10.37
N PHE A 171 4.67 9.88 -9.17
CA PHE A 171 4.06 9.43 -7.92
C PHE A 171 4.04 10.55 -6.87
N LEU A 172 2.89 10.74 -6.24
CA LEU A 172 2.72 11.66 -5.11
C LEU A 172 2.37 10.84 -3.85
N PRO A 173 3.28 10.73 -2.87
CA PRO A 173 3.06 9.90 -1.70
C PRO A 173 1.99 10.52 -0.79
N ASN A 174 0.94 9.76 -0.49
CA ASN A 174 -0.12 10.14 0.44
C ASN A 174 -0.84 8.88 0.92
N MET A 175 -0.59 8.50 2.17
CA MET A 175 -1.12 7.28 2.76
C MET A 175 -2.53 7.42 3.37
N TYR A 176 -3.28 8.47 3.04
CA TYR A 176 -4.61 8.73 3.62
C TYR A 176 -5.54 7.50 3.58
N VAL A 177 -5.65 6.88 2.40
CA VAL A 177 -6.54 5.72 2.21
C VAL A 177 -5.98 4.50 2.95
N PHE A 178 -4.68 4.26 2.85
CA PHE A 178 -4.03 3.15 3.54
C PHE A 178 -4.17 3.25 5.06
N LEU A 179 -3.91 4.43 5.64
CA LEU A 179 -4.06 4.68 7.07
C LEU A 179 -5.51 4.56 7.54
N SER A 180 -6.46 5.04 6.73
CA SER A 180 -7.89 4.86 7.03
C SER A 180 -8.25 3.38 7.14
N ASP A 181 -7.78 2.57 6.20
CA ASP A 181 -8.01 1.13 6.23
C ASP A 181 -7.24 0.44 7.38
N ALA A 182 -6.02 0.90 7.70
CA ALA A 182 -5.23 0.38 8.83
C ALA A 182 -5.92 0.63 10.17
N ILE A 183 -6.43 1.85 10.39
CA ILE A 183 -7.24 2.21 11.58
C ILE A 183 -8.47 1.30 11.68
N GLN A 184 -9.17 1.07 10.55
CA GLN A 184 -10.33 0.19 10.51
C GLN A 184 -9.98 -1.28 10.79
N ASN A 185 -8.88 -1.77 10.22
CA ASN A 185 -8.41 -3.15 10.40
C ASN A 185 -7.94 -3.41 11.83
N ALA A 186 -7.29 -2.42 12.45
CA ALA A 186 -6.89 -2.45 13.84
C ALA A 186 -8.07 -2.25 14.81
N LYS A 187 -9.25 -1.84 14.31
CA LYS A 187 -10.46 -1.58 15.08
C LYS A 187 -10.21 -0.60 16.23
N LEU A 188 -9.48 0.49 15.97
CA LEU A 188 -9.30 1.51 17.00
C LEU A 188 -10.64 2.17 17.31
N ASP A 189 -10.92 2.29 18.60
CA ASP A 189 -12.06 3.05 19.10
C ASP A 189 -11.79 4.56 19.04
N ALA A 190 -12.87 5.33 19.21
CA ALA A 190 -12.73 6.76 19.42
C ALA A 190 -12.06 7.03 20.77
N GLY A 191 -11.12 7.97 20.80
CA GLY A 191 -10.34 8.24 22.01
C GLY A 191 -9.08 9.04 21.73
N ASP A 192 -8.35 9.30 22.80
CA ASP A 192 -7.05 9.96 22.78
C ASP A 192 -5.95 8.92 22.97
N TYR A 193 -4.95 8.97 22.10
CA TYR A 193 -3.79 8.08 22.11
C TYR A 193 -2.51 8.91 22.12
N THR A 194 -1.49 8.46 22.85
CA THR A 194 -0.13 8.92 22.55
C THR A 194 0.25 8.47 21.14
N MET A 195 1.15 9.21 20.48
CA MET A 195 1.61 8.85 19.14
C MET A 195 2.29 7.47 19.13
N THR A 196 3.00 7.12 20.20
CA THR A 196 3.63 5.80 20.36
C THR A 196 2.58 4.70 20.45
N GLU A 197 1.56 4.81 21.32
CA GLU A 197 0.47 3.82 21.40
C GLU A 197 -0.27 3.66 20.07
N PHE A 198 -0.57 4.77 19.39
CA PHE A 198 -1.23 4.73 18.09
C PHE A 198 -0.41 3.97 17.05
N LEU A 199 0.91 4.19 17.00
CA LEU A 199 1.79 3.49 16.08
C LEU A 199 2.00 2.03 16.45
N ASP A 200 2.10 1.69 17.74
CA ASP A 200 2.27 0.31 18.20
C ASP A 200 1.06 -0.54 17.80
N ILE A 201 -0.15 0.00 17.94
CA ILE A 201 -1.38 -0.68 17.50
C ILE A 201 -1.39 -0.88 15.97
N LEU A 202 -0.93 0.12 15.21
CA LEU A 202 -0.93 0.07 13.75
C LEU A 202 0.30 -0.63 13.15
N GLN A 203 1.33 -0.92 13.95
CA GLN A 203 2.61 -1.51 13.52
C GLN A 203 2.44 -2.73 12.59
N PRO A 204 1.50 -3.67 12.83
CA PRO A 204 1.31 -4.82 11.95
C PRO A 204 0.92 -4.47 10.51
N PHE A 205 0.44 -3.24 10.27
CA PHE A 205 -0.01 -2.74 8.97
C PHE A 205 0.95 -1.72 8.37
N LEU A 206 1.77 -1.04 9.18
CA LEU A 206 2.57 0.13 8.78
C LEU A 206 4.05 -0.16 8.52
N THR A 207 4.47 -1.42 8.45
CA THR A 207 5.90 -1.81 8.41
C THR A 207 6.75 -0.97 7.43
N VAL A 208 6.24 -0.71 6.21
CA VAL A 208 6.95 0.07 5.16
C VAL A 208 6.99 1.59 5.38
N ALA A 209 6.17 2.11 6.30
CA ALA A 209 6.01 3.53 6.59
C ALA A 209 6.61 3.93 7.94
N LEU A 210 7.00 2.96 8.78
CA LEU A 210 7.69 3.21 10.04
C LEU A 210 9.11 3.74 9.78
N PRO A 211 9.70 4.51 10.72
CA PRO A 211 11.05 5.04 10.59
C PRO A 211 12.07 3.95 10.31
N ILE A 212 13.07 4.33 9.53
CA ILE A 212 14.27 3.51 9.40
C ILE A 212 15.03 3.61 10.73
N GLU A 213 15.55 2.48 11.19
CA GLU A 213 16.34 2.43 12.41
C GLU A 213 17.47 3.46 12.37
N GLY A 214 17.61 4.26 13.43
CA GLY A 214 18.62 5.32 13.52
C GLY A 214 18.22 6.70 12.96
N GLU A 215 17.11 6.84 12.23
CA GLU A 215 16.64 8.14 11.71
C GLU A 215 15.83 8.97 12.72
N GLY A 216 15.60 8.43 13.92
CA GLY A 216 14.78 9.03 14.97
C GLY A 216 13.28 8.93 14.69
N ARG A 217 12.47 9.66 15.48
CA ARG A 217 11.00 9.66 15.37
C ARG A 217 10.52 10.61 14.27
N LYS A 218 10.89 10.32 13.03
CA LYS A 218 10.53 11.12 11.85
C LYS A 218 9.63 10.32 10.92
N PHE A 219 8.49 10.90 10.54
CA PHE A 219 7.63 10.30 9.53
C PHE A 219 8.17 10.55 8.13
N CYS A 220 8.02 9.55 7.25
CA CYS A 220 8.21 9.77 5.82
C CYS A 220 7.12 10.70 5.26
N LEU A 221 7.39 11.32 4.11
CA LEU A 221 6.42 12.22 3.48
C LEU A 221 5.05 11.56 3.23
N GLY A 222 5.02 10.30 2.79
CA GLY A 222 3.76 9.59 2.56
C GLY A 222 2.89 9.44 3.81
N MET A 223 3.51 9.11 4.95
CA MET A 223 2.83 9.00 6.24
C MET A 223 2.37 10.38 6.72
N ALA A 224 3.23 11.39 6.64
CA ALA A 224 2.89 12.76 7.05
C ALA A 224 1.73 13.34 6.23
N ASN A 225 1.74 13.16 4.90
CA ASN A 225 0.64 13.58 4.03
C ASN A 225 -0.65 12.81 4.32
N GLY A 226 -0.55 11.53 4.67
CA GLY A 226 -1.68 10.72 5.09
C GLY A 226 -2.31 11.21 6.40
N LEU A 227 -1.48 11.48 7.42
CA LEU A 227 -1.92 12.04 8.70
C LEU A 227 -2.56 13.42 8.54
N ARG A 228 -1.94 14.30 7.76
CA ARG A 228 -2.51 15.61 7.40
C ARG A 228 -3.87 15.48 6.72
N SER A 229 -3.96 14.59 5.73
CA SER A 229 -5.20 14.36 4.99
C SER A 229 -6.33 13.80 5.88
N LEU A 230 -5.99 12.94 6.85
CA LEU A 230 -6.93 12.47 7.87
C LEU A 230 -7.37 13.62 8.79
N HIS A 231 -6.44 14.49 9.17
CA HIS A 231 -6.71 15.64 10.01
C HIS A 231 -7.63 16.66 9.36
N ASP A 232 -7.34 17.04 8.13
CA ASP A 232 -8.16 17.99 7.35
C ASP A 232 -9.60 17.50 7.16
N ARG A 233 -9.79 16.18 7.17
CA ARG A 233 -11.10 15.52 7.06
C ARG A 233 -11.76 15.24 8.40
N GLY A 234 -11.17 15.71 9.51
CA GLY A 234 -11.68 15.49 10.85
C GLY A 234 -11.73 14.01 11.26
N LYS A 235 -10.93 13.15 10.63
CA LYS A 235 -10.82 11.72 10.99
C LYS A 235 -9.84 11.48 12.12
N ILE A 236 -8.87 12.38 12.27
CA ILE A 236 -7.98 12.44 13.43
C ILE A 236 -7.74 13.89 13.84
N VAL A 237 -7.24 14.10 15.05
CA VAL A 237 -6.71 15.39 15.49
C VAL A 237 -5.31 15.17 16.07
N GLY A 238 -4.27 15.60 15.32
CA GLY A 238 -2.88 15.55 15.80
C GLY A 238 -2.56 16.76 16.67
N ARG A 239 -1.94 16.52 17.82
CA ARG A 239 -1.59 17.56 18.80
C ARG A 239 -0.14 17.45 19.28
N HIS A 240 0.48 18.59 19.51
CA HIS A 240 1.71 18.72 20.28
C HIS A 240 1.37 19.10 21.71
N MET A 241 1.73 18.26 22.68
CA MET A 241 1.62 18.56 24.10
C MET A 241 3.01 19.00 24.60
N PRO A 242 3.18 20.23 25.11
CA PRO A 242 4.50 20.74 25.50
C PRO A 242 5.22 19.92 26.57
N ASP A 243 4.48 19.18 27.40
CA ASP A 243 4.96 18.32 28.48
C ASP A 243 5.18 16.86 28.04
N ALA A 244 4.93 16.53 26.78
CA ALA A 244 5.16 15.19 26.26
C ALA A 244 6.65 14.86 26.23
N LYS A 245 7.00 13.70 26.81
CA LYS A 245 8.38 13.16 26.78
C LYS A 245 8.81 12.72 25.39
N GLU A 246 7.85 12.39 24.54
CA GLU A 246 8.08 11.85 23.21
C GLU A 246 7.20 12.56 22.19
N TYR A 247 7.78 12.88 21.04
CA TYR A 247 7.07 13.41 19.90
C TYR A 247 7.68 12.86 18.62
N TRP A 248 6.89 12.95 17.56
CA TRP A 248 7.24 12.54 16.21
C TRP A 248 7.22 13.75 15.29
N GLU A 249 8.21 13.87 14.43
CA GLU A 249 8.37 14.98 13.51
C GLU A 249 7.78 14.64 12.14
N LEU A 250 7.07 15.60 11.56
CA LEU A 250 6.56 15.55 10.20
C LEU A 250 7.46 16.41 9.31
N PRO A 251 7.71 16.00 8.04
CA PRO A 251 8.37 16.85 7.06
C PRO A 251 7.68 18.21 6.98
N GLU A 252 8.46 19.28 6.93
CA GLU A 252 7.96 20.66 7.03
C GLU A 252 6.89 20.97 5.98
N MET A 253 5.80 21.61 6.40
CA MET A 253 4.75 22.11 5.51
C MET A 253 4.19 23.40 6.09
N THR A 254 4.66 24.53 5.58
CA THR A 254 4.31 25.86 6.07
C THR A 254 2.80 26.11 5.93
N GLY A 255 2.17 26.62 6.99
CA GLY A 255 0.77 27.05 6.97
C GLY A 255 -0.27 25.94 7.12
N HIS A 256 0.15 24.69 7.32
CA HIS A 256 -0.77 23.60 7.64
C HIS A 256 -1.28 23.70 9.09
N THR A 257 -2.53 23.30 9.35
CA THR A 257 -3.16 23.38 10.69
C THR A 257 -2.62 22.35 11.68
N MET A 258 -2.34 21.13 11.19
CA MET A 258 -1.63 20.11 11.97
C MET A 258 -0.20 20.57 12.32
N PRO A 259 0.22 20.47 13.60
CA PRO A 259 1.58 20.81 14.02
C PRO A 259 2.67 19.99 13.28
N SER A 260 3.86 20.56 13.15
CA SER A 260 5.03 19.87 12.57
C SER A 260 5.61 18.79 13.48
N THR A 261 5.27 18.80 14.77
CA THR A 261 5.59 17.74 15.72
C THR A 261 4.32 17.24 16.40
N ILE A 262 4.15 15.93 16.51
CA ILE A 262 2.95 15.31 17.08
C ILE A 262 3.36 14.41 18.23
N SER A 263 2.68 14.59 19.37
CA SER A 263 2.84 13.74 20.55
C SER A 263 1.61 12.89 20.82
N HIS A 264 0.43 13.33 20.34
CA HIS A 264 -0.85 12.69 20.59
C HIS A 264 -1.74 12.77 19.35
N ILE A 265 -2.59 11.76 19.17
CA ILE A 265 -3.64 11.71 18.16
C ILE A 265 -4.97 11.39 18.84
N SER A 266 -6.00 12.14 18.47
CA SER A 266 -7.39 11.84 18.82
C SER A 266 -8.14 11.27 17.63
N LEU A 267 -8.95 10.24 17.87
CA LEU A 267 -9.92 9.72 16.91
C LEU A 267 -11.32 10.21 17.32
N PRO A 268 -11.95 11.12 16.58
CA PRO A 268 -13.31 11.57 16.86
C PRO A 268 -14.33 10.42 16.73
N GLY A 269 -15.39 10.45 17.55
CA GLY A 269 -16.48 9.46 17.46
C GLY A 269 -17.09 9.38 16.06
N GLY A 270 -17.18 8.16 15.49
CA GLY A 270 -17.84 7.91 14.20
C GLY A 270 -16.95 7.36 13.07
N VAL A 271 -15.79 6.75 13.38
CA VAL A 271 -14.95 6.08 12.38
C VAL A 271 -15.34 4.60 12.27
N ALA A 272 -16.48 4.32 11.63
CA ALA A 272 -16.88 2.97 11.19
C ALA A 272 -17.35 2.99 9.72
#